data_AF-A0A0R3UF80-F1
#
_entry.id   AF-A0A0R3UF80-F1
#
_cell.length_a   1.000
_cell.length_b   1.000
_cell.length_c   1.000
_cell.angle_alpha   90.00
_cell.angle_beta   90.00
_cell.angle_gamma   90.00
#
_symmetry.space_group_name_H-M   'P 1'
#
loop_
_entity.id
_entity.type
_entity.pdbx_description
1 polymer ?
#
loop_
_entity_poly.entity_id
_entity_poly.type
_entity_poly.pdbx_seq_one_letter_code
_entity_poly.pdbx_strand_id
1 'polypeptide(L)'
;MDCPGALKVIKEGPTNQDDGNKLLVHCTELFITALDRLNMNQLAKDEIQPDIRHLWETMNGLSLLPADFEGKERMKHWLDIMEPMGASEELSPSQGRQLQFDVETSYNKFKSIIQGK
;
A
#
# COMPACT_ATOMS: atom_id res chain seq x y z
N MET A 1 -0.17 28.54 38.71
CA MET A 1 -1.11 27.43 38.46
C MET A 1 -0.57 26.74 37.23
N ASP A 2 0.48 25.95 37.44
CA ASP A 2 1.29 25.37 36.38
C ASP A 2 0.73 24.00 36.04
N CYS A 3 -0.08 23.95 34.98
CA CYS A 3 -0.66 22.72 34.46
C CYS A 3 0.45 21.86 33.81
N PRO A 4 0.85 20.71 34.39
CA PRO A 4 1.97 19.90 33.88
C PRO A 4 1.68 19.24 32.54
N GLY A 5 0.42 19.24 32.10
CA GLY A 5 -0.01 18.65 30.83
C GLY A 5 0.47 19.40 29.59
N ALA A 6 0.69 20.72 29.69
CA ALA A 6 1.14 21.53 28.55
C ALA A 6 2.62 21.30 28.20
N LEU A 7 3.44 20.86 29.17
CA LEU A 7 4.88 20.66 29.00
C LEU A 7 5.24 19.38 28.25
N LYS A 8 4.36 18.38 28.20
CA LYS A 8 4.62 17.14 27.43
C LYS A 8 4.55 17.35 25.92
N VAL A 9 3.69 18.26 25.45
CA VAL A 9 3.54 18.58 24.02
C VAL A 9 4.80 19.26 23.46
N ILE A 10 5.51 20.02 24.30
CA ILE A 10 6.66 20.83 23.86
C ILE A 10 7.92 19.98 23.64
N LYS A 11 7.99 18.77 24.24
CA LYS A 11 9.19 17.91 24.17
C LYS A 11 9.14 16.85 23.06
N GLU A 12 7.95 16.51 22.55
CA GLU A 12 7.76 15.41 21.59
C GLU A 12 7.42 15.86 20.16
N GLY A 13 7.22 17.16 19.92
CA GLY A 13 6.74 17.64 18.62
C GLY A 13 5.30 17.15 18.35
N PRO A 14 4.61 17.63 17.30
CA PRO A 14 3.32 17.06 16.93
C PRO A 14 3.55 15.62 16.47
N THR A 15 3.23 14.64 17.33
CA THR A 15 3.08 13.25 16.88
C THR A 15 1.88 13.21 15.94
N ASN A 16 2.17 13.15 14.63
CA ASN A 16 1.20 13.18 13.53
C ASN A 16 0.28 11.95 13.48
N GLN A 17 -0.51 11.70 14.53
CA GLN A 17 -1.54 10.65 14.50
C GLN A 17 -2.53 10.85 13.34
N ASP A 18 -2.81 12.11 12.97
CA ASP A 18 -3.65 12.46 11.83
C ASP A 18 -3.05 12.02 10.48
N ASP A 19 -1.73 12.16 10.30
CA ASP A 19 -1.07 11.72 9.06
C ASP A 19 -1.04 10.19 8.95
N GLY A 20 -0.88 9.47 10.07
CA GLY A 20 -0.98 8.01 10.11
C GLY A 20 -2.36 7.50 9.70
N ASN A 21 -3.43 8.12 10.20
CA ASN A 21 -4.81 7.77 9.82
C ASN A 21 -5.10 8.10 8.36
N LYS A 22 -4.63 9.24 7.84
CA LYS A 22 -4.75 9.59 6.41
C LYS A 22 -4.05 8.58 5.52
N LEU A 23 -2.82 8.18 5.88
CA LEU A 23 -2.07 7.16 5.12
C LEU A 23 -2.76 5.79 5.15
N LEU A 24 -3.43 5.43 6.26
CA LEU A 24 -4.18 4.18 6.36
C LEU A 24 -5.38 4.17 5.42
N VAL A 25 -6.17 5.24 5.44
CA VAL A 25 -7.31 5.41 4.53
C VAL A 25 -6.83 5.39 3.08
N HIS A 26 -5.78 6.16 2.78
CA HIS A 26 -5.21 6.22 1.44
C HIS A 26 -4.68 4.86 0.96
N CYS A 27 -4.00 4.08 1.82
CA CYS A 27 -3.55 2.74 1.47
C CYS A 27 -4.72 1.80 1.18
N THR A 28 -5.82 1.94 1.91
CA THR A 28 -7.06 1.16 1.68
C THR A 28 -7.68 1.49 0.33
N GLU A 29 -7.73 2.77 -0.03
CA GLU A 29 -8.21 3.24 -1.34
C GLU A 29 -7.34 2.72 -2.49
N LEU A 30 -6.01 2.70 -2.31
CA LEU A 30 -5.08 2.17 -3.31
C LEU A 30 -5.21 0.66 -3.50
N PHE A 31 -5.44 -0.11 -2.44
CA PHE A 31 -5.77 -1.53 -2.58
C PHE A 31 -7.02 -1.76 -3.41
N ILE A 32 -8.11 -1.03 -3.12
CA ILE A 32 -9.36 -1.15 -3.86
C ILE A 32 -9.16 -0.75 -5.32
N THR A 33 -8.49 0.38 -5.56
CA THR A 33 -8.19 0.89 -6.91
C THR A 33 -7.40 -0.14 -7.74
N ALA A 34 -6.33 -0.70 -7.18
CA ALA A 34 -5.53 -1.71 -7.87
C ALA A 34 -6.35 -2.96 -8.20
N LEU A 35 -7.18 -3.43 -7.26
CA LEU A 35 -8.06 -4.59 -7.48
C LEU A 35 -9.14 -4.32 -8.54
N ASP A 36 -9.74 -3.13 -8.54
CA ASP A 36 -10.74 -2.74 -9.53
C ASP A 36 -10.14 -2.72 -10.94
N ARG A 37 -8.93 -2.17 -11.12
CA ARG A 37 -8.23 -2.21 -12.41
C ARG A 37 -7.97 -3.65 -12.90
N LEU A 38 -7.47 -4.50 -12.00
CA LEU A 38 -7.22 -5.91 -12.31
C LEU A 38 -8.51 -6.65 -12.69
N ASN A 39 -9.62 -6.38 -12.00
CA ASN A 39 -10.94 -6.95 -12.31
C ASN A 39 -11.49 -6.48 -13.67
N MET A 40 -11.12 -5.27 -14.11
CA MET A 40 -11.45 -4.75 -15.44
C MET A 40 -10.50 -5.26 -16.55
N ASN A 41 -9.56 -6.16 -16.22
CA ASN A 41 -8.49 -6.64 -17.11
C ASN A 41 -7.59 -5.52 -17.66
N GLN A 42 -7.37 -4.46 -16.88
CA GLN A 42 -6.38 -3.43 -17.20
C GLN A 42 -4.99 -3.94 -16.81
N LEU A 43 -4.29 -4.56 -17.75
CA LEU A 43 -3.03 -5.27 -17.54
C LEU A 43 -1.83 -4.60 -18.20
N ALA A 44 -2.02 -3.51 -18.94
CA ALA A 44 -0.92 -2.74 -19.51
C ALA A 44 -0.11 -2.07 -18.41
N LYS A 45 1.22 -1.96 -18.58
CA LYS A 45 2.12 -1.39 -17.59
C LYS A 45 1.66 0.02 -17.17
N ASP A 46 1.37 0.90 -18.11
CA ASP A 46 0.93 2.26 -17.82
C ASP A 46 -0.40 2.35 -17.07
N GLU A 47 -1.25 1.34 -17.21
CA GLU A 47 -2.50 1.24 -16.45
C GLU A 47 -2.28 0.79 -15.01
N ILE A 48 -1.54 -0.31 -14.78
CA ILE A 48 -1.48 -0.95 -13.45
C ILE A 48 -0.24 -0.56 -12.63
N GLN A 49 0.90 -0.31 -13.27
CA GLN A 49 2.17 -0.05 -12.59
C GLN A 49 2.13 1.18 -11.65
N PRO A 50 1.51 2.31 -12.02
CA PRO A 50 1.44 3.48 -11.14
C PRO A 50 0.71 3.19 -9.82
N ASP A 51 -0.40 2.44 -9.87
CA ASP A 51 -1.18 2.12 -8.68
C ASP A 51 -0.41 1.16 -7.76
N ILE A 52 0.24 0.13 -8.33
CA ILE A 52 1.08 -0.80 -7.55
C ILE A 52 2.27 -0.06 -6.93
N ARG A 53 2.85 0.93 -7.62
CA ARG A 53 3.94 1.76 -7.08
C ARG A 53 3.46 2.61 -5.91
N HIS A 54 2.37 3.35 -6.08
CA HIS A 54 1.82 4.17 -5.01
C HIS A 54 1.40 3.34 -3.80
N LEU A 55 0.81 2.16 -4.04
CA LEU A 55 0.47 1.21 -2.98
C LEU A 55 1.72 0.76 -2.22
N TRP A 56 2.78 0.39 -2.93
CA TRP A 56 4.05 0.01 -2.32
C TRP A 56 4.68 1.14 -1.51
N GLU A 57 4.75 2.36 -2.06
CA GLU A 57 5.30 3.53 -1.38
C GLU A 57 4.49 3.88 -0.13
N THR A 58 3.16 3.87 -0.22
CA THR A 58 2.27 4.13 0.91
C THR A 58 2.44 3.10 2.02
N MET A 59 2.54 1.80 1.66
CA MET A 59 2.82 0.75 2.65
C MET A 59 4.17 0.94 3.34
N ASN A 60 5.21 1.43 2.64
CA ASN A 60 6.51 1.72 3.24
C ASN A 60 6.47 2.93 4.19
N GLY A 61 5.59 3.90 3.94
CA GLY A 61 5.35 5.04 4.83
C GLY A 61 4.51 4.73 6.07
N LEU A 62 3.79 3.60 6.09
CA LEU A 62 2.95 3.20 7.20
C LEU A 62 3.75 2.53 8.33
N SER A 63 4.01 3.30 9.40
CA SER A 63 4.72 2.84 10.59
C SER A 63 4.00 1.73 11.37
N LEU A 64 2.69 1.58 11.20
CA LEU A 64 1.90 0.50 11.82
C LEU A 64 2.17 -0.87 11.18
N LEU A 65 2.66 -0.91 9.95
CA LEU A 65 2.96 -2.16 9.27
C LEU A 65 4.33 -2.67 9.71
N PRO A 66 4.45 -3.97 10.02
CA PRO A 66 5.75 -4.59 10.25
C PRO A 66 6.75 -4.27 9.13
N ALA A 67 8.04 -4.19 9.49
CA ALA A 67 9.10 -3.95 8.51
C ALA A 67 9.17 -5.07 7.46
N ASP A 68 8.90 -6.30 7.91
CA ASP A 68 8.82 -7.55 7.14
C ASP A 68 7.40 -7.86 6.65
N PHE A 69 6.52 -6.84 6.55
CA PHE A 69 5.19 -7.05 6.01
C PHE A 69 5.27 -7.56 4.56
N GLU A 70 4.96 -8.84 4.37
CA GLU A 70 5.08 -9.56 3.10
C GLU A 70 4.41 -8.85 1.91
N GLY A 71 3.35 -8.07 2.15
CA GLY A 71 2.71 -7.28 1.09
C GLY A 71 3.67 -6.28 0.43
N LYS A 72 4.63 -5.70 1.17
CA LYS A 72 5.67 -4.83 0.62
C LYS A 72 6.56 -5.57 -0.36
N GLU A 73 7.00 -6.78 0.00
CA GLU A 73 7.86 -7.61 -0.86
C GLU A 73 7.12 -8.06 -2.12
N ARG A 74 5.86 -8.48 -2.00
CA ARG A 74 5.03 -8.87 -3.15
C ARG A 74 4.82 -7.72 -4.12
N MET A 75 4.45 -6.52 -3.66
CA MET A 75 4.27 -5.38 -4.57
C MET A 75 5.60 -4.97 -5.22
N LYS A 76 6.71 -5.05 -4.48
CA LYS A 76 8.05 -4.80 -5.05
C LYS A 76 8.40 -5.79 -6.15
N HIS A 77 8.15 -7.08 -5.93
CA HIS A 77 8.37 -8.12 -6.94
C HIS A 77 7.60 -7.83 -8.25
N TRP A 78 6.34 -7.41 -8.15
CA TRP A 78 5.55 -7.04 -9.33
C TRP A 78 6.06 -5.77 -10.03
N LEU A 79 6.56 -4.79 -9.28
CA LEU A 79 7.22 -3.62 -9.86
C LEU A 79 8.48 -4.01 -10.63
N ASP A 80 9.25 -4.98 -10.14
CA ASP A 80 10.45 -5.48 -10.80
C ASP A 80 10.12 -6.26 -12.09
N ILE A 81 9.00 -6.99 -12.12
CA ILE A 81 8.49 -7.64 -13.34
C ILE A 81 8.09 -6.59 -14.40
N MET A 82 7.44 -5.50 -13.96
CA MET A 82 6.97 -4.44 -14.87
C MET A 82 8.06 -3.44 -15.26
N GLU A 83 9.17 -3.36 -14.53
CA GLU A 83 10.27 -2.42 -14.80
C GLU A 83 10.78 -2.51 -16.25
N PRO A 84 11.16 -3.69 -16.80
CA PRO A 84 11.69 -3.79 -18.16
C PRO A 84 10.63 -3.63 -19.25
N MET A 85 9.34 -3.70 -18.92
CA MET A 85 8.26 -3.63 -19.90
C MET A 85 8.11 -2.21 -20.49
N GLY A 86 7.70 -2.12 -21.75
CA GLY A 86 7.19 -0.90 -22.36
C GLY A 86 5.87 -0.47 -21.73
N ALA A 87 5.54 0.81 -21.83
CA ALA A 87 4.30 1.38 -21.25
C ALA A 87 3.04 0.65 -21.73
N SER A 88 2.97 0.31 -23.02
CA SER A 88 1.84 -0.38 -23.64
C SER A 88 1.94 -1.91 -23.57
N GLU A 89 2.99 -2.48 -22.98
CA GLU A 89 3.10 -3.93 -22.84
C GLU A 89 2.23 -4.41 -21.67
N GLU A 90 1.59 -5.56 -21.85
CA GLU A 90 0.66 -6.13 -20.89
C GLU A 90 1.28 -7.30 -20.12
N LEU A 91 0.89 -7.43 -18.85
CA LEU A 91 1.07 -8.69 -18.13
C LEU A 91 0.25 -9.78 -18.82
N SER A 92 0.81 -11.00 -18.91
CA SER A 92 0.04 -12.13 -19.40
C SER A 92 -1.20 -12.38 -18.53
N PRO A 93 -2.27 -13.02 -19.04
CA PRO A 93 -3.46 -13.34 -18.23
C PRO A 93 -3.14 -14.15 -16.96
N SER A 94 -2.11 -14.99 -17.02
CA SER A 94 -1.63 -15.76 -15.87
C SER A 94 -0.96 -14.86 -14.83
N GLN A 95 -0.13 -13.91 -15.26
CA GLN A 95 0.50 -12.92 -14.39
C GLN A 95 -0.55 -11.98 -13.78
N GLY A 96 -1.52 -11.50 -14.56
CA GLY A 96 -2.60 -10.65 -14.06
C GLY A 96 -3.40 -11.32 -12.93
N ARG A 97 -3.75 -12.60 -13.09
CA ARG A 97 -4.42 -13.38 -12.03
C ARG A 97 -3.55 -13.58 -10.79
N GLN A 98 -2.26 -13.83 -10.98
CA GLN A 98 -1.33 -13.98 -9.86
C GLN A 98 -1.15 -12.65 -9.11
N LEU A 99 -1.02 -11.53 -9.84
CA LEU A 99 -0.96 -10.19 -9.27
C LEU A 99 -2.23 -9.87 -8.48
N GLN A 100 -3.41 -10.15 -9.04
CA GLN A 100 -4.67 -9.98 -8.32
C GLN A 100 -4.69 -10.78 -7.02
N PHE A 101 -4.34 -12.07 -7.07
CA PHE A 101 -4.28 -12.90 -5.87
C PHE A 101 -3.30 -12.35 -4.81
N ASP A 102 -2.14 -11.85 -5.25
CA ASP A 102 -1.14 -11.27 -4.36
C ASP A 102 -1.59 -9.95 -3.72
N VAL A 103 -2.29 -9.09 -4.48
CA VAL A 103 -2.89 -7.86 -3.97
C VAL A 103 -4.01 -8.19 -2.97
N GLU A 104 -4.92 -9.11 -3.29
CA GLU A 104 -6.01 -9.54 -2.39
C GLU A 104 -5.46 -10.15 -1.09
N THR A 105 -4.45 -11.01 -1.21
CA THR A 105 -3.79 -11.63 -0.04
C THR A 105 -3.13 -10.57 0.84
N SER A 106 -2.42 -9.63 0.23
CA SER A 106 -1.77 -8.53 0.94
C SER A 106 -2.80 -7.63 1.63
N TYR A 107 -3.91 -7.33 0.96
CA TYR A 107 -4.99 -6.53 1.51
C TYR A 107 -5.68 -7.22 2.70
N ASN A 108 -5.89 -8.54 2.62
CA ASN A 108 -6.48 -9.30 3.72
C ASN A 108 -5.56 -9.30 4.96
N LYS A 109 -4.25 -9.48 4.77
CA LYS A 109 -3.26 -9.37 5.87
C LYS A 109 -3.21 -7.96 6.44
N PHE A 110 -3.23 -6.94 5.59
CA PHE A 110 -3.31 -5.54 5.98
C PHE A 110 -4.55 -5.27 6.84
N LYS A 111 -5.73 -5.75 6.42
CA LYS A 111 -6.98 -5.64 7.18
C LYS A 111 -6.90 -6.30 8.55
N SER A 112 -6.28 -7.48 8.67
CA SER A 112 -6.11 -8.15 9.96
C SER A 112 -5.27 -7.32 10.94
N ILE A 113 -4.19 -6.69 10.46
CA ILE A 113 -3.32 -5.83 11.27
C ILE A 113 -4.11 -4.61 11.78
N ILE A 114 -4.83 -3.90 10.91
CA ILE A 114 -5.56 -2.68 11.32
C ILE A 114 -6.79 -2.97 12.18
N GLN A 115 -7.40 -4.16 12.06
CA GLN A 115 -8.57 -4.57 12.84
C GLN A 115 -8.20 -5.24 14.18
N GLY A 116 -6.91 -5.44 14.45
CA GLY A 116 -6.41 -5.97 15.72
C GLY A 116 -6.79 -7.44 15.98
N LYS A 117 -6.82 -8.28 14.93
CA LYS A 117 -7.03 -9.72 15.05
C LYS A 117 -5.76 -10.52 14.77
#